data_AF-A0A9X6VE70-F1
#
_entry.id   AF-A0A9X6VE70-F1
#
_cell.length_a   1.000
_cell.length_b   1.000
_cell.length_c   1.000
_cell.angle_alpha   90.00
_cell.angle_beta   90.00
_cell.angle_gamma   90.00
#
_symmetry.space_group_name_H-M   'P 1'
#
loop_
_entity.id
_entity.type
_entity.pdbx_description
1 polymer ?
#
loop_
_entity_poly.entity_id
_entity_poly.type
_entity_poly.pdbx_seq_one_letter_code
_entity_poly.pdbx_strand_id
1 'polypeptide(L)' 'MLELVTKYLSKMGLTGTEVFRKSEAEQLMNEHVIGIYKGRVSLREDKEFTAKEIAEKLSFIDDEWTRKFDEAWEKEFGE' A
#
# COMPACT_ATOMS: atom_id res chain seq x y z
N MET A 1 -4.68 -0.14 10.33
CA MET A 1 -5.18 -1.04 9.26
C MET A 1 -6.56 -0.66 8.68
N LEU A 2 -7.71 -0.89 9.33
CA LEU A 2 -9.05 -0.62 8.72
C LEU A 2 -9.26 0.83 8.24
N GLU A 3 -8.76 1.81 9.00
CA GLU A 3 -8.83 3.23 8.62
C GLU A 3 -7.94 3.56 7.41
N LEU A 4 -6.74 2.97 7.35
CA LEU A 4 -5.82 3.16 6.23
C LEU A 4 -6.34 2.52 4.94
N VAL A 5 -6.95 1.33 5.03
CA VAL A 5 -7.61 0.70 3.88
C VAL A 5 -8.71 1.62 3.33
N THR A 6 -9.56 2.15 4.20
CA THR A 6 -10.63 3.10 3.81
C THR A 6 -10.05 4.38 3.20
N LYS A 7 -8.95 4.90 3.75
CA LYS A 7 -8.23 6.05 3.22
C LYS A 7 -7.68 5.78 1.82
N TYR A 8 -7.07 4.61 1.59
CA TYR A 8 -6.55 4.25 0.27
C TYR A 8 -7.66 4.07 -0.76
N LEU A 9 -8.76 3.40 -0.40
CA LEU A 9 -9.95 3.28 -1.27
C LEU A 9 -10.49 4.67 -1.65
N SER A 10 -10.65 5.55 -0.67
CA SER A 10 -11.10 6.94 -0.90
C SER A 10 -10.14 7.72 -1.80
N LYS A 11 -8.83 7.56 -1.60
CA LYS A 11 -7.78 8.22 -2.40
C LYS A 11 -7.78 7.75 -3.85
N MET A 12 -8.02 6.46 -4.07
CA MET A 12 -8.13 5.86 -5.41
C MET A 12 -9.49 6.13 -6.06
N GLY A 13 -10.48 6.63 -5.32
CA GLY A 13 -11.84 6.81 -5.81
C GLY A 13 -12.60 5.50 -6.03
N LEU A 14 -12.31 4.48 -5.22
CA LEU A 14 -12.83 3.11 -5.37
C LEU A 14 -13.68 2.68 -4.18
N THR A 15 -14.61 1.75 -4.42
CA THR A 15 -15.53 1.21 -3.42
C THR A 15 -15.02 -0.07 -2.75
N GLY A 16 -14.08 -0.77 -3.39
CA GLY A 16 -13.43 -1.97 -2.84
C GLY A 16 -13.75 -3.25 -3.63
N THR A 17 -14.80 -3.26 -4.43
CA THR A 17 -15.26 -4.45 -5.19
C THR A 17 -14.77 -4.48 -6.63
N GLU A 18 -14.21 -3.37 -7.13
CA GLU A 18 -13.65 -3.26 -8.46
C GLU A 18 -12.48 -4.24 -8.60
N VAL A 19 -12.40 -4.91 -9.76
CA VAL A 19 -11.40 -5.94 -10.03
C VAL A 19 -10.43 -5.45 -11.09
N PHE A 20 -9.16 -5.67 -10.85
CA PHE A 20 -8.05 -5.25 -11.70
C PHE A 20 -7.18 -6.45 -12.06
N ARG A 21 -6.69 -6.49 -13.30
CA ARG A 21 -5.63 -7.42 -13.66
C ARG A 21 -4.36 -7.06 -12.91
N LYS A 22 -3.45 -8.02 -12.78
CA LYS A 22 -2.16 -7.84 -12.11
C LYS A 22 -1.42 -6.56 -12.53
N SER A 23 -1.29 -6.30 -13.83
CA SER A 23 -0.57 -5.13 -14.34
C SER A 23 -1.24 -3.80 -13.95
N GLU A 24 -2.57 -3.76 -13.94
CA GLU A 24 -3.36 -2.58 -13.56
C GLU A 24 -3.27 -2.36 -12.04
N ALA A 25 -3.32 -3.45 -11.26
CA ALA A 25 -3.13 -3.41 -9.82
C ALA A 25 -1.73 -2.91 -9.45
N GLU A 26 -0.68 -3.39 -10.13
CA GLU A 26 0.69 -2.92 -9.94
C GLU A 26 0.82 -1.43 -10.29
N GLN A 27 0.23 -0.97 -11.40
CA GLN A 27 0.21 0.45 -11.74
C GLN A 27 -0.46 1.28 -10.64
N LEU A 28 -1.66 0.89 -10.23
CA LEU A 28 -2.43 1.61 -9.22
C LEU A 28 -1.69 1.67 -7.87
N MET A 29 -1.06 0.56 -7.47
CA MET A 29 -0.21 0.53 -6.27
C MET A 29 0.97 1.48 -6.39
N ASN A 30 1.68 1.50 -7.52
CA ASN A 30 2.85 2.37 -7.72
C ASN A 30 2.50 3.86 -7.75
N GLU A 31 1.29 4.22 -8.16
CA GLU A 31 0.79 5.60 -8.09
C GLU A 31 0.51 6.05 -6.65
N HIS A 32 0.02 5.13 -5.80
CA HIS A 32 -0.55 5.47 -4.49
C HIS A 32 0.34 5.14 -3.29
N VAL A 33 1.34 4.27 -3.45
CA VAL A 33 2.30 3.89 -2.41
C VAL A 33 3.12 5.10 -1.91
N ILE A 34 3.66 4.97 -0.70
CA ILE A 34 4.55 5.97 -0.12
C ILE A 34 5.75 6.26 -1.03
N GLY A 35 6.24 7.50 -0.98
CA GLY A 35 7.15 8.07 -1.98
C GLY A 35 8.39 7.23 -2.29
N ILE A 36 9.01 6.64 -1.28
CA ILE A 36 10.24 5.86 -1.43
C ILE A 36 10.08 4.55 -2.22
N TYR A 37 8.84 4.06 -2.33
CA TYR A 37 8.50 2.82 -3.04
C TYR A 37 7.82 3.07 -4.39
N LYS A 38 7.61 4.33 -4.79
CA LYS A 38 6.99 4.66 -6.08
C LYS A 38 7.77 4.05 -7.25
N GLY A 39 7.05 3.37 -8.14
CA GLY A 39 7.61 2.67 -9.31
C GLY A 39 8.38 1.38 -9.00
N ARG A 40 8.34 0.89 -7.75
CA ARG A 40 9.09 -0.29 -7.30
C ARG A 40 8.21 -1.44 -6.80
N VAL A 41 6.90 -1.24 -6.74
CA VAL A 41 5.96 -2.27 -6.29
C VAL A 41 5.69 -3.25 -7.41
N SER A 42 5.83 -4.54 -7.12
CA SER A 42 5.40 -5.64 -8.00
C SER A 42 4.68 -6.70 -7.17
N LEU A 43 3.63 -7.27 -7.75
CA LEU A 43 2.82 -8.34 -7.20
C LEU A 43 3.38 -9.69 -7.65
N ARG A 44 3.49 -10.64 -6.74
CA ARG A 44 4.03 -11.97 -7.09
C ARG A 44 2.93 -12.88 -7.60
N GLU A 45 1.74 -12.74 -7.05
CA GLU A 45 0.58 -13.55 -7.35
C GLU A 45 0.09 -13.24 -8.78
N ASP A 46 -0.07 -14.29 -9.58
CA ASP A 46 -0.63 -14.19 -10.93
C ASP A 46 -2.15 -14.40 -10.85
N LYS A 47 -2.84 -13.35 -10.41
CA LYS A 47 -4.29 -13.32 -10.25
C LYS A 47 -4.84 -11.92 -10.48
N GLU A 48 -6.16 -11.82 -10.53
CA GLU A 48 -6.86 -10.54 -10.41
C GLU A 48 -6.91 -10.09 -8.95
N PHE A 49 -6.99 -8.78 -8.75
CA PHE A 49 -7.01 -8.15 -7.43
C PHE A 49 -8.20 -7.24 -7.32
N THR A 50 -8.89 -7.31 -6.19
CA THR A 50 -9.91 -6.33 -5.82
C THR A 50 -9.27 -5.02 -5.36
N ALA A 51 -9.97 -3.90 -5.53
CA ALA A 51 -9.57 -2.61 -4.96
C ALA A 51 -9.29 -2.70 -3.46
N LYS A 52 -10.07 -3.52 -2.74
CA LYS A 52 -9.86 -3.80 -1.32
C LYS A 52 -8.52 -4.49 -1.06
N GLU A 53 -8.17 -5.54 -1.79
CA GLU A 53 -6.87 -6.22 -1.65
C GLU A 53 -5.70 -5.29 -1.98
N ILE A 54 -5.85 -4.41 -2.98
CA ILE A 54 -4.86 -3.40 -3.33
C ILE A 54 -4.68 -2.42 -2.15
N ALA A 55 -5.78 -1.90 -1.60
CA ALA A 55 -5.76 -0.99 -0.46
C ALA A 55 -5.18 -1.64 0.82
N GLU A 56 -5.46 -2.91 1.07
CA GLU A 56 -4.87 -3.68 2.16
C GLU A 56 -3.35 -3.83 2.02
N LYS A 57 -2.86 -4.15 0.81
CA LYS A 57 -1.41 -4.23 0.55
C LYS A 57 -0.74 -2.86 0.68
N LEU A 58 -1.37 -1.78 0.23
CA LEU A 58 -0.86 -0.41 0.42
C LEU A 58 -0.81 -0.02 1.90
N SER A 59 -1.87 -0.31 2.66
CA SER A 59 -1.90 -0.08 4.11
C SER A 59 -0.79 -0.85 4.82
N PHE A 60 -0.54 -2.10 4.43
CA PHE A 60 0.52 -2.90 5.02
C PHE A 60 1.91 -2.30 4.78
N ILE A 61 2.19 -1.82 3.56
CA ILE A 61 3.49 -1.18 3.24
C ILE A 61 3.69 0.08 4.07
N ASP A 62 2.65 0.90 4.21
CA ASP A 62 2.67 2.15 4.98
C ASP A 62 2.91 1.89 6.49
N ASP A 63 2.17 0.94 7.06
CA ASP A 63 2.31 0.52 8.46
C ASP A 63 3.72 -0.05 8.73
N GLU A 64 4.22 -0.94 7.87
CA GLU A 64 5.57 -1.52 8.01
C GLU A 64 6.69 -0.50 7.87
N TRP A 65 6.54 0.46 6.94
CA TRP A 65 7.52 1.52 6.78
C TRP A 65 7.58 2.42 8.01
N THR A 66 6.41 2.86 8.48
CA THR A 66 6.29 3.73 9.66
C THR A 66 6.92 3.06 10.87
N ARG A 67 6.57 1.79 11.13
CA ARG A 67 7.14 1.01 12.23
C ARG A 67 8.66 0.92 12.16
N LYS A 68 9.22 0.59 11.00
CA LYS A 68 10.69 0.48 10.83
C LYS A 68 11.39 1.83 10.92
N PHE A 69 10.74 2.90 10.47
CA PHE A 69 11.26 4.24 10.60
C PHE A 69 11.33 4.64 12.08
N ASP A 70 10.26 4.43 12.83
CA ASP A 70 10.20 4.74 14.26
C ASP A 70 11.21 3.92 15.07
N GLU A 71 11.29 2.60 14.82
CA GLU A 71 12.28 1.71 15.45
C GLU A 71 13.73 2.18 15.20
N ALA A 72 14.03 2.60 13.96
CA ALA A 72 15.35 3.12 13.61
C ALA A 72 15.61 4.50 14.25
N TRP A 73 14.59 5.34 14.31
CA TRP A 73 14.68 6.67 14.92
C TRP A 73 14.93 6.59 16.43
N GLU A 74 14.17 5.77 17.14
CA GLU A 74 14.38 5.51 18.57
C GLU A 74 15.77 4.93 18.87
N LYS A 75 16.28 4.06 17.99
CA LYS A 75 17.61 3.48 18.17
C LYS A 75 18.75 4.50 18.02
N GLU A 76 18.64 5.40 17.05
CA GLU A 76 19.71 6.36 16.73
C GLU A 76 19.61 7.65 17.56
N PHE A 77 18.40 8.02 17.98
CA PHE A 77 18.11 9.32 18.62
C PHE A 77 17.27 9.23 19.90
N GLY A 78 16.84 8.04 20.32
CA GLY A 78 16.21 7.84 21.63
C GLY A 78 17.25 7.99 22.73
N GLU A 79 16.96 8.88 23.69
CA GLU A 79 17.80 9.16 24.86
C GLU A 79 18.00 7.95 25.78
#